data_AF-A0A920INJ9-F1
#
_entry.id   AF-A0A920INJ9-F1
#
_cell.length_a   1.000
_cell.length_b   1.000
_cell.length_c   1.000
_cell.angle_alpha   90.00
_cell.angle_beta   90.00
_cell.angle_gamma   90.00
#
_symmetry.space_group_name_H-M   'P 1'
#
loop_
_entity.id
_entity.type
_entity.pdbx_description
1 polymer ?
#
loop_
_entity_poly.entity_id
_entity_poly.type
_entity_poly.pdbx_seq_one_letter_code
_entity_poly.pdbx_strand_id
1 'polypeptide(L)'
;MLARLVAVSGAHDLISFAEDKVINLGLNFMKVSVLGHLSQLTDFFANKKIFLMTRDERIFIPDKKDNFSKKDDIYMIADRIILKRKLSVFGEKNSLF
;
A
#
# COMPACT_ATOMS: atom_id res chain seq x y z
N MET A 1 -9.02 13.14 12.49
CA MET A 1 -9.83 12.07 11.87
C MET A 1 -9.16 10.74 12.19
N LEU A 2 -9.57 10.03 13.25
CA LEU A 2 -8.85 8.85 13.77
C LEU A 2 -9.43 7.49 13.30
N ALA A 3 -10.62 7.47 12.70
CA ALA A 3 -11.41 6.23 12.55
C ALA A 3 -11.23 5.46 11.22
N ARG A 4 -10.21 5.77 10.40
CA ARG A 4 -10.17 5.27 9.00
C ARG A 4 -9.18 4.14 8.69
N LEU A 5 -8.28 3.81 9.62
CA LEU A 5 -7.27 2.75 9.44
C LEU A 5 -7.83 1.32 9.67
N VAL A 6 -8.96 1.19 10.37
CA VAL A 6 -9.52 -0.13 10.77
C VAL A 6 -10.01 -0.96 9.57
N ALA A 7 -10.25 -0.34 8.41
CA ALA A 7 -10.84 -1.02 7.25
C ALA A 7 -9.81 -1.67 6.30
N VAL A 8 -8.51 -1.57 6.58
CA VAL A 8 -7.49 -1.97 5.61
C VAL A 8 -6.40 -2.79 6.29
N SER A 9 -6.44 -4.11 6.09
CA SER A 9 -5.40 -5.00 6.60
C SER A 9 -4.04 -4.60 6.02
N GLY A 10 -3.11 -4.19 6.89
CA GLY A 10 -1.78 -3.73 6.52
C GLY A 10 -1.64 -2.23 6.27
N ALA A 11 -2.72 -1.45 6.16
CA ALA A 11 -2.54 0.01 6.13
C ALA A 11 -2.30 0.56 7.53
N HIS A 12 -1.29 1.40 7.65
CA HIS A 12 -0.93 2.08 8.89
C HIS A 12 -0.93 3.60 8.75
N ASP A 13 -0.99 4.11 7.51
CA ASP A 13 -1.14 5.54 7.24
C ASP A 13 -2.14 5.81 6.12
N LEU A 14 -2.94 6.87 6.27
CA LEU A 14 -3.91 7.33 5.28
C LEU A 14 -4.06 8.85 5.37
N ILE A 15 -3.47 9.54 4.40
CA ILE A 15 -3.51 11.00 4.31
C ILE A 15 -4.31 11.41 3.07
N SER A 16 -5.37 12.17 3.28
CA SER A 16 -6.21 12.70 2.21
C SER A 16 -5.67 14.03 1.68
N PHE A 17 -5.74 14.21 0.36
CA PHE A 17 -5.42 15.44 -0.35
C PHE A 17 -6.58 15.82 -1.27
N ALA A 18 -6.61 17.09 -1.71
CA ALA A 18 -7.55 17.60 -2.71
C ALA A 18 -9.01 17.20 -2.41
N GLU A 19 -9.52 17.59 -1.24
CA GLU A 19 -10.89 17.28 -0.80
C GLU A 19 -11.23 15.79 -0.92
N ASP A 20 -10.35 14.93 -0.39
CA ASP A 20 -10.52 13.48 -0.39
C ASP A 20 -10.44 12.82 -1.79
N LYS A 21 -10.10 13.53 -2.87
CA LYS A 21 -10.00 12.90 -4.21
C LYS A 21 -8.73 12.07 -4.36
N VAL A 22 -7.65 12.49 -3.70
CA VAL A 22 -6.34 11.86 -3.74
C VAL A 22 -5.97 11.38 -2.34
N ILE A 23 -5.40 10.18 -2.23
CA ILE A 23 -4.98 9.59 -0.95
C ILE A 23 -3.54 9.14 -1.06
N ASN A 24 -2.71 9.51 -0.08
CA ASN A 24 -1.49 8.80 0.25
C ASN A 24 -1.82 7.68 1.23
N LEU A 25 -1.34 6.48 0.92
CA LEU A 25 -1.54 5.28 1.70
C LEU A 25 -0.18 4.68 2.07
N GLY A 26 0.04 4.51 3.37
CA GLY A 26 1.13 3.70 3.92
C GLY A 26 0.66 2.27 4.14
N LEU A 27 1.34 1.31 3.51
CA LEU A 27 1.07 -0.12 3.62
C LEU A 27 2.28 -0.87 4.18
N ASN A 28 2.03 -1.76 5.13
CA ASN A 28 2.98 -2.68 5.71
C ASN A 28 2.71 -4.11 5.19
N PHE A 29 3.76 -4.81 4.77
CA PHE A 29 3.66 -6.16 4.21
C PHE A 29 3.76 -7.30 5.24
N MET A 30 3.87 -7.03 6.54
CA MET A 30 4.00 -8.06 7.60
C MET A 30 2.91 -9.12 7.52
N LYS A 31 1.68 -8.72 7.15
CA LYS A 31 0.51 -9.61 7.03
C LYS A 31 0.22 -10.03 5.58
N VAL A 32 1.03 -9.65 4.62
CA VAL A 32 0.83 -9.98 3.21
C VAL A 32 1.67 -11.21 2.87
N SER A 33 1.03 -12.26 2.35
CA SER A 33 1.69 -13.51 1.94
C SER A 33 2.45 -13.41 0.61
N VAL A 34 2.43 -12.23 -0.03
CA VAL A 34 3.04 -11.98 -1.33
C VAL A 34 4.44 -11.40 -1.14
N LEU A 35 5.43 -12.03 -1.78
CA LEU A 35 6.80 -11.54 -1.96
C LEU A 35 7.06 -11.48 -3.48
N GLY A 36 7.73 -10.44 -3.98
CA GLY A 36 7.95 -10.28 -5.42
C GLY A 36 8.58 -8.96 -5.84
N HIS A 37 8.45 -8.62 -7.12
CA HIS A 37 8.93 -7.34 -7.68
C HIS A 37 7.87 -6.24 -7.56
N LEU A 38 8.29 -5.00 -7.33
CA LEU A 38 7.38 -3.85 -7.24
C LEU A 38 6.58 -3.59 -8.52
N SER A 39 7.07 -4.03 -9.68
CA SER A 39 6.30 -3.99 -10.94
C SER A 39 4.96 -4.72 -10.82
N GLN A 40 4.93 -5.88 -10.15
CA GLN A 40 3.71 -6.69 -9.97
C GLN A 40 2.66 -5.97 -9.12
N LEU A 41 3.11 -5.20 -8.12
CA LEU A 41 2.23 -4.35 -7.32
C LEU A 41 1.76 -3.15 -8.13
N THR A 42 2.64 -2.51 -8.90
CA THR A 42 2.31 -1.36 -9.74
C THR A 42 1.20 -1.71 -10.75
N ASP A 43 1.24 -2.92 -11.31
CA ASP A 43 0.22 -3.46 -12.20
C ASP A 43 -1.11 -3.68 -11.46
N PHE A 44 -1.05 -4.26 -10.26
CA PHE A 44 -2.24 -4.46 -9.43
C PHE A 44 -2.95 -3.14 -9.11
N PHE A 45 -2.18 -2.08 -8.88
CA PHE A 45 -2.69 -0.74 -8.59
C PHE A 45 -2.91 0.12 -9.85
N ALA A 46 -2.82 -0.43 -11.07
CA ALA A 46 -3.07 0.28 -12.32
C ALA A 46 -2.22 1.56 -12.49
N ASN A 47 -0.89 1.41 -12.48
CA ASN A 47 0.09 2.50 -12.71
C ASN A 47 0.13 3.59 -11.63
N LYS A 48 -0.25 3.29 -10.38
CA LYS A 48 -0.01 4.22 -9.27
C LYS A 48 1.45 4.18 -8.83
N LYS A 49 1.99 5.35 -8.52
CA LYS A 49 3.40 5.51 -8.21
C LYS A 49 3.61 5.23 -6.73
N ILE A 50 4.28 4.11 -6.44
CA ILE A 50 4.98 3.94 -5.17
C ILE A 50 6.12 4.95 -5.19
N PHE A 51 6.12 5.89 -4.25
CA PHE A 51 7.07 7.01 -4.27
C PHE A 51 8.04 6.98 -3.10
N LEU A 52 7.76 6.15 -2.09
CA LEU A 52 8.62 5.97 -0.94
C LEU A 52 8.53 4.54 -0.42
N MET A 53 9.66 4.02 0.05
CA MET A 53 9.74 2.74 0.72
C MET A 53 10.64 2.87 1.94
N THR A 54 10.26 2.20 3.02
CA THR A 54 11.10 2.08 4.21
C THR A 54 11.40 0.62 4.51
N ARG A 55 12.67 0.31 4.77
CA ARG A 55 13.16 -1.03 5.10
C ARG A 55 14.25 -0.90 6.15
N ASP A 56 14.10 -1.59 7.27
CA ASP A 56 15.09 -1.60 8.36
C ASP A 56 15.58 -0.16 8.68
N GLU A 57 14.63 0.77 8.91
CA GLU A 57 14.83 2.19 9.22
C GLU A 57 15.43 3.06 8.09
N ARG A 58 15.74 2.48 6.93
CA ARG A 58 16.22 3.22 5.76
C ARG A 58 15.04 3.66 4.90
N ILE A 59 15.08 4.92 4.47
CA ILE A 59 14.08 5.52 3.57
C ILE A 59 14.70 5.67 2.19
N PHE A 60 14.02 5.20 1.15
CA PHE A 60 14.48 5.34 -0.24
C PHE A 60 13.32 5.44 -1.22
N ILE A 61 13.61 6.00 -2.41
CA ILE A 61 12.69 5.98 -3.55
C ILE A 61 12.92 4.67 -4.29
N PRO A 62 11.92 3.79 -4.38
CA PRO A 62 12.10 2.48 -5.00
C PRO A 62 12.10 2.55 -6.53
N ASP A 63 12.91 1.69 -7.16
CA ASP A 63 12.83 1.36 -8.59
C ASP A 63 11.79 0.24 -8.83
N LYS A 64 11.19 0.20 -10.02
CA LYS A 64 10.20 -0.84 -10.37
C LYS A 64 10.75 -2.27 -10.29
N LYS A 65 12.07 -2.45 -10.44
CA LYS A 65 12.74 -3.74 -10.36
C LYS A 65 13.05 -4.16 -8.92
N ASP A 66 12.93 -3.25 -7.95
CA ASP A 66 13.20 -3.57 -6.56
C ASP A 66 12.24 -4.65 -6.06
N ASN A 67 12.77 -5.50 -5.19
CA ASN A 67 11.99 -6.52 -4.49
C ASN A 67 11.37 -5.91 -3.25
N PHE A 68 10.17 -6.40 -2.89
CA PHE A 68 9.55 -6.14 -1.61
C PHE A 68 9.48 -7.40 -0.74
N SER A 69 9.43 -7.18 0.56
CA SER A 69 9.55 -8.16 1.64
C SER A 69 8.62 -7.79 2.78
N LYS A 70 8.43 -8.72 3.72
CA LYS A 70 7.57 -8.50 4.90
C LYS A 70 8.01 -7.36 5.80
N LYS A 71 9.26 -6.92 5.72
CA LYS A 71 9.82 -5.85 6.53
C LYS A 71 9.60 -4.46 5.95
N ASP A 72 8.96 -4.39 4.79
CA ASP A 72 8.83 -3.13 4.07
C ASP A 72 7.54 -2.43 4.41
N ASP A 73 7.65 -1.12 4.52
CA ASP A 73 6.52 -0.22 4.37
C ASP A 73 6.66 0.53 3.05
N ILE A 74 5.55 0.66 2.33
CA ILE A 74 5.48 1.43 1.09
C ILE A 74 4.46 2.55 1.22
N TYR A 75 4.75 3.66 0.56
CA TYR A 75 3.84 4.77 0.42
C TYR A 75 3.48 4.96 -1.05
N MET A 76 2.18 5.08 -1.30
CA MET A 76 1.65 5.26 -2.64
C MET A 76 0.57 6.32 -2.70
N ILE A 77 0.49 7.02 -3.83
CA ILE A 77 -0.59 7.96 -4.12
C ILE A 77 -1.60 7.29 -5.05
N ALA A 78 -2.86 7.28 -4.63
CA ALA A 78 -3.95 6.69 -5.39
C ALA A 78 -5.20 7.59 -5.42
N ASP A 79 -6.07 7.32 -6.38
CA ASP A 79 -7.43 7.85 -6.40
C ASP A 79 -8.28 7.07 -5.38
N ARG A 80 -9.08 7.78 -4.58
CA ARG A 80 -9.91 7.20 -3.51
C ARG A 80 -10.89 6.14 -4.00
N ILE A 81 -11.43 6.27 -5.21
CA ILE A 81 -12.43 5.33 -5.76
C ILE A 81 -11.78 3.97 -6.03
N ILE A 82 -10.57 3.96 -6.57
CA ILE A 82 -9.82 2.75 -6.92
C ILE A 82 -9.35 2.04 -5.64
N LEU A 83 -8.92 2.82 -4.64
CA LEU A 83 -8.40 2.29 -3.40
C LEU A 83 -9.44 1.44 -2.66
N LYS A 84 -10.69 1.90 -2.53
CA LYS A 84 -11.77 1.13 -1.88
C LYS A 84 -11.97 -0.26 -2.49
N ARG A 85 -11.85 -0.40 -3.82
CA ARG A 85 -12.06 -1.67 -4.54
C ARG A 85 -10.87 -2.63 -4.44
N LYS A 86 -9.66 -2.12 -4.32
CA LYS A 86 -8.41 -2.92 -4.32
C LYS A 86 -8.02 -3.37 -2.92
N LEU A 87 -8.35 -2.57 -1.91
CA LEU A 87 -8.10 -2.92 -0.52
C LEU A 87 -9.02 -4.04 -0.01
N SER A 88 -10.25 -4.15 -0.52
CA SER A 88 -11.11 -5.31 -0.19
C SER A 88 -10.45 -6.62 -0.61
N VAL A 89 -9.79 -6.66 -1.77
CA VAL A 89 -9.04 -7.82 -2.27
C VAL A 89 -7.80 -8.14 -1.41
N PHE A 90 -7.11 -7.11 -0.90
CA PHE A 90 -5.99 -7.29 0.04
C PHE A 90 -6.43 -7.79 1.41
N GLY A 91 -7.62 -7.37 1.88
CA GLY A 91 -8.20 -7.81 3.15
C GLY A 91 -8.79 -9.22 3.11
N GLU A 92 -9.52 -9.56 2.04
CA GLU A 92 -10.21 -10.85 1.89
C GLU A 92 -9.25 -12.04 1.76
N LYS A 93 -8.08 -11.87 1.15
CA LYS A 93 -7.07 -12.95 1.09
C LYS A 93 -6.46 -13.29 2.45
N ASN A 94 -6.66 -12.46 3.47
CA ASN A 94 -6.19 -12.64 4.84
C ASN A 94 -7.32 -12.90 5.85
N SER A 95 -8.57 -13.02 5.39
CA SER A 95 -9.69 -13.51 6.20
C SER A 95 -9.92 -14.99 5.91
N LEU A 96 -8.93 -15.81 6.23
CA LEU A 96 -9.16 -17.21 6.58
C LEU A 96 -8.64 -17.35 8.00
N PHE A 97 -9.47 -18.00 8.83
CA PHE A 97 -9.10 -18.57 10.11
C PHE A 97 -7.72 -19.22 10.07
#